data_AF-A0A015KYJ7-F1
#
_entry.id   AF-A0A015KYJ7-F1
#
_cell.length_a   1.000
_cell.length_b   1.000
_cell.length_c   1.000
_cell.angle_alpha   90.00
_cell.angle_beta   90.00
_cell.angle_gamma   90.00
#
_symmetry.space_group_name_H-M   'P 1'
#
loop_
_entity.id
_entity.type
_entity.pdbx_description
1 polymer ?
#
loop_
_entity_poly.entity_id
_entity_poly.type
_entity_poly.pdbx_seq_one_letter_code
_entity_poly.pdbx_strand_id
1 'polypeptide(L)'
;MDDDDIITVDENEVEINGKRNANIEIISPAITNKTGRKRKSCLGLCSDLIAKYVNRTLAYYGGACRVEVIAKEMYPEKFPNKFTRKKLKPSQKRALNWKIYVESRWRIDKDCNAVRAKKCTGYSDSGKTICHECYTLKYDPISAHRLTIPKSAPKNLKFTPKFYFENNSLKKYLQN
;
A
#
# COMPACT_ATOMS: atom_id res chain seq x y z
N MET A 1 16.51 -1.56 10.02
CA MET A 1 16.42 -1.01 8.66
C MET A 1 17.33 0.19 8.67
N ASP A 2 18.36 0.22 7.83
CA ASP A 2 19.20 1.40 7.73
C ASP A 2 18.34 2.55 7.20
N ASP A 3 18.48 3.76 7.74
CA ASP A 3 17.75 4.97 7.30
C ASP A 3 18.03 5.37 5.83
N ASP A 4 18.82 4.57 5.13
CA ASP A 4 19.24 4.75 3.75
C ASP A 4 18.51 3.80 2.79
N ASP A 5 17.67 2.88 3.28
CA ASP A 5 16.86 2.01 2.43
C ASP A 5 15.65 2.77 1.87
N ILE A 6 15.39 2.62 0.57
CA ILE A 6 14.21 3.23 -0.05
C ILE A 6 12.96 2.48 0.41
N ILE A 7 11.95 3.21 0.91
CA ILE A 7 10.70 2.62 1.40
C ILE A 7 10.04 1.75 0.34
N THR A 8 9.58 0.57 0.75
CA THR A 8 8.81 -0.31 -0.14
C THR A 8 7.41 0.26 -0.32
N VAL A 9 7.11 0.69 -1.54
CA VAL A 9 5.80 1.21 -1.93
C VAL A 9 5.26 0.36 -3.07
N ASP A 10 3.95 0.14 -3.08
CA ASP A 10 3.30 -0.46 -4.24
C ASP A 10 3.19 0.61 -5.34
N GLU A 11 4.18 0.61 -6.23
CA GLU A 11 4.41 1.60 -7.28
C GLU A 11 3.49 1.42 -8.48
N ASN A 12 2.87 2.50 -8.99
CA ASN A 12 1.97 2.39 -10.14
C ASN A 12 2.70 2.15 -11.49
N GLU A 13 2.37 1.09 -12.24
CA GLU A 13 3.09 0.74 -13.49
C GLU A 13 2.56 1.46 -14.75
N VAL A 14 1.39 2.10 -14.72
CA VAL A 14 0.68 2.59 -15.92
C VAL A 14 -0.02 3.94 -15.67
N GLU A 15 0.02 4.85 -16.65
CA GLU A 15 -0.97 5.94 -16.79
C GLU A 15 -2.29 5.32 -17.22
N ILE A 16 -3.18 5.06 -16.26
CA ILE A 16 -4.44 4.35 -16.51
C ILE A 16 -5.42 5.31 -17.19
N ASN A 17 -5.40 5.35 -18.53
CA ASN A 17 -6.48 5.92 -19.34
C ASN A 17 -7.60 4.88 -19.47
N GLY A 18 -8.44 4.73 -18.44
CA GLY A 18 -9.60 3.84 -18.53
C GLY A 18 -10.30 3.55 -17.22
N LYS A 19 -11.62 3.79 -17.20
CA LYS A 19 -12.55 3.53 -16.10
C LYS A 19 -12.74 2.02 -15.87
N ARG A 20 -11.80 1.37 -15.18
CA ARG A 20 -11.97 -0.02 -14.70
C ARG A 20 -12.44 0.00 -13.25
N ASN A 21 -13.75 0.02 -13.05
CA ASN A 21 -14.36 -0.09 -11.73
C ASN A 21 -14.33 -1.55 -11.30
N ALA A 22 -13.31 -1.98 -10.57
CA ALA A 22 -13.42 -3.21 -9.80
C ALA A 22 -14.50 -2.96 -8.74
N ASN A 23 -15.64 -3.64 -8.82
CA ASN A 23 -16.66 -3.60 -7.80
C ASN A 23 -16.10 -4.25 -6.52
N ILE A 24 -15.44 -3.46 -5.68
CA ILE A 24 -14.99 -3.91 -4.36
C ILE A 24 -16.24 -4.06 -3.50
N GLU A 25 -16.71 -5.28 -3.32
CA GLU A 25 -17.66 -5.61 -2.26
C GLU A 25 -16.99 -5.36 -0.92
N ILE A 26 -17.53 -4.41 -0.17
CA ILE A 26 -17.03 -4.07 1.16
C ILE A 26 -17.63 -5.11 2.11
N ILE A 27 -16.79 -6.03 2.61
CA ILE A 27 -17.21 -6.95 3.67
C ILE A 27 -17.21 -6.14 4.96
N SER A 28 -18.33 -5.51 5.29
CA SER A 28 -18.52 -4.90 6.60
C SER A 28 -18.77 -6.02 7.62
N PRO A 29 -17.95 -6.17 8.67
CA PRO A 29 -18.31 -7.02 9.80
C PRO A 29 -19.65 -6.55 10.36
N ALA A 30 -20.51 -7.49 10.74
CA ALA A 30 -21.86 -7.23 11.23
C ALA A 30 -21.87 -6.07 12.23
N ILE A 31 -22.75 -5.10 11.99
CA ILE A 31 -22.92 -3.91 12.81
C ILE A 31 -23.32 -4.36 14.22
N THR A 32 -22.38 -4.39 15.15
CA THR A 32 -22.75 -4.43 16.56
C THR A 32 -23.30 -3.04 16.89
N ASN A 33 -24.62 -2.97 17.02
CA ASN A 33 -25.37 -1.80 17.44
C ASN A 33 -25.04 -1.49 18.91
N LYS A 34 -23.81 -1.02 19.20
CA LYS A 34 -23.53 -0.36 20.47
C LYS A 34 -23.98 1.09 20.34
N THR A 35 -25.13 1.36 20.94
CA THR A 35 -25.72 2.68 21.17
C THR A 35 -24.81 3.50 22.09
N GLY A 36 -23.97 4.35 21.48
CA GLY A 36 -23.17 5.32 22.20
C GLY A 36 -22.62 6.35 21.24
N ARG A 37 -22.69 7.64 21.60
CA ARG A 37 -22.15 8.79 20.83
C ARG A 37 -20.61 8.80 20.74
N LYS A 38 -19.95 7.65 20.80
CA LYS A 38 -18.50 7.52 20.71
C LYS A 38 -18.13 7.32 19.23
N ARG A 39 -17.12 8.05 18.76
CA ARG A 39 -16.54 7.87 17.42
C ARG A 39 -16.16 6.39 17.25
N LYS A 40 -16.59 5.78 16.15
CA LYS A 40 -16.24 4.39 15.84
C LYS A 40 -14.87 4.38 15.16
N SER A 41 -14.09 3.33 15.38
CA SER A 41 -12.87 3.11 14.61
C SER A 41 -13.26 2.83 13.15
N CYS A 42 -12.62 3.53 12.22
CA CYS A 42 -12.74 3.20 10.80
C CYS A 42 -12.17 1.80 10.60
N LEU A 43 -12.79 0.96 9.78
CA LEU A 43 -12.25 -0.35 9.42
C LEU A 43 -11.34 -0.30 8.19
N GLY A 44 -11.44 0.76 7.39
CA GLY A 44 -10.81 0.81 6.07
C GLY A 44 -11.60 0.01 5.04
N LEU A 45 -11.08 -0.05 3.81
CA LEU A 45 -11.59 -0.94 2.79
C LEU A 45 -11.12 -2.37 3.11
N CYS A 46 -12.05 -3.28 3.27
CA CYS A 46 -11.81 -4.69 3.54
C CYS A 46 -12.70 -5.55 2.62
N SER A 47 -12.09 -6.55 1.99
CA SER A 47 -12.72 -7.55 1.13
C SER A 47 -11.72 -8.69 0.89
N ASP A 48 -12.17 -9.82 0.34
CA ASP A 48 -11.26 -10.93 0.00
C ASP A 48 -10.18 -10.52 -1.01
N LEU A 49 -10.54 -9.66 -1.97
CA LEU A 49 -9.59 -9.10 -2.93
C LEU A 49 -8.54 -8.22 -2.23
N ILE A 50 -8.98 -7.41 -1.26
CA ILE A 50 -8.08 -6.57 -0.48
C ILE A 50 -7.20 -7.42 0.43
N ALA A 51 -7.73 -8.45 1.08
CA ALA A 51 -6.93 -9.38 1.88
C ALA A 51 -5.84 -10.06 1.02
N LYS A 52 -6.17 -10.48 -0.21
CA LYS A 52 -5.18 -11.01 -1.16
C LYS A 52 -4.11 -9.96 -1.52
N TYR A 53 -4.51 -8.70 -1.71
CA TYR A 53 -3.59 -7.60 -1.97
C TYR A 53 -2.66 -7.32 -0.78
N VAL A 54 -3.20 -7.22 0.44
CA VAL A 54 -2.44 -6.99 1.68
C VAL A 54 -1.43 -8.11 1.90
N ASN A 55 -1.86 -9.37 1.72
CA ASN A 55 -1.00 -10.54 1.91
C ASN A 55 0.10 -10.71 0.84
N ARG A 56 -0.09 -10.17 -0.36
CA ARG A 56 0.94 -10.27 -1.43
C ARG A 56 1.95 -9.13 -1.37
N THR A 57 1.58 -7.97 -0.83
CA THR A 57 2.43 -6.77 -0.84
C THR A 57 3.31 -6.70 0.40
N LEU A 58 4.60 -6.41 0.20
CA LEU A 58 5.51 -6.11 1.30
C LEU A 58 5.44 -4.64 1.70
N ALA A 59 4.84 -3.80 0.85
CA ALA A 59 4.73 -2.37 1.06
C ALA A 59 3.84 -2.01 2.26
N TYR A 60 4.09 -0.85 2.84
CA TYR A 60 3.22 -0.23 3.85
C TYR A 60 2.34 0.88 3.24
N TYR A 61 2.72 1.38 2.07
CA TYR A 61 2.03 2.45 1.36
C TYR A 61 1.85 2.09 -0.11
N GLY A 62 0.86 2.69 -0.76
CA GLY A 62 0.62 2.49 -2.18
C GLY A 62 -0.04 3.70 -2.84
N GLY A 63 -0.08 3.65 -4.17
CA GLY A 63 -0.67 4.71 -5.00
C GLY A 63 0.24 5.90 -5.26
N ALA A 64 1.52 5.80 -4.89
CA ALA A 64 2.54 6.75 -5.33
C ALA A 64 2.99 6.42 -6.77
N CYS A 65 3.56 7.40 -7.45
CA CYS A 65 4.27 7.17 -8.70
C CYS A 65 5.44 6.21 -8.49
N ARG A 66 5.94 5.63 -9.61
CA ARG A 66 7.12 4.77 -9.55
C ARG A 66 8.31 5.51 -8.98
N VAL A 67 9.14 4.79 -8.22
CA VAL A 67 10.35 5.38 -7.62
C VAL A 67 11.25 5.99 -8.69
N GLU A 68 11.29 5.39 -9.88
CA GLU A 68 12.13 5.90 -10.97
C GLU A 68 11.63 7.22 -11.54
N VAL A 69 10.31 7.41 -11.60
CA VAL A 69 9.69 8.63 -12.09
C VAL A 69 9.96 9.77 -11.11
N ILE A 70 9.66 9.55 -9.83
CA ILE A 70 9.88 10.54 -8.77
C ILE A 70 11.37 10.88 -8.65
N ALA A 71 12.26 9.88 -8.73
CA ALA A 71 13.69 10.12 -8.65
C ALA A 71 14.24 10.89 -9.86
N LYS A 72 13.71 10.66 -11.06
CA LYS A 72 14.07 11.42 -12.27
C LYS A 72 13.56 12.86 -12.20
N GLU A 73 12.39 13.09 -11.63
CA GLU A 73 11.86 14.44 -11.40
C GLU A 73 12.71 15.21 -10.39
N MET A 74 13.08 14.57 -9.26
CA MET A 74 13.88 15.22 -8.22
C MET A 74 15.35 15.41 -8.59
N TYR A 75 15.94 14.50 -9.39
CA TYR A 75 17.36 14.49 -9.71
C TYR A 75 17.62 14.14 -11.19
N PRO A 76 17.14 14.96 -12.15
CA PRO A 76 17.18 14.64 -13.57
C PRO A 76 18.60 14.37 -14.08
N GLU A 77 19.57 15.19 -13.66
CA GLU A 77 20.98 15.09 -14.05
C GLU A 77 21.64 13.77 -13.62
N LYS A 78 21.14 13.11 -12.56
CA LYS A 78 21.68 11.84 -12.07
C LYS A 78 21.20 10.64 -12.87
N PHE A 79 20.10 10.79 -13.60
CA PHE A 79 19.41 9.70 -14.28
C PHE A 79 19.07 10.00 -15.74
N PRO A 80 20.06 10.39 -16.58
CA PRO A 80 19.82 10.61 -18.01
C PRO A 80 19.32 9.32 -18.70
N ASN A 81 19.74 8.16 -18.19
CA ASN A 81 19.37 6.84 -18.72
C ASN A 81 18.41 6.11 -17.74
N LYS A 82 18.90 5.00 -17.16
CA LYS A 82 18.16 4.17 -16.22
C LYS A 82 18.34 4.64 -14.78
N PHE A 83 17.27 4.58 -14.00
CA PHE A 83 17.33 4.79 -12.56
C PHE A 83 18.18 3.71 -11.88
N THR A 84 18.98 4.11 -10.91
CA THR A 84 19.73 3.17 -10.07
C THR A 84 19.91 3.78 -8.68
N ARG A 85 19.42 3.10 -7.64
CA ARG A 85 19.48 3.56 -6.24
C ARG A 85 20.89 3.90 -5.77
N LYS A 86 21.92 3.22 -6.30
CA LYS A 86 23.33 3.43 -5.98
C LYS A 86 23.85 4.84 -6.32
N LYS A 87 23.19 5.57 -7.22
CA LYS A 87 23.58 6.94 -7.60
C LYS A 87 23.12 8.02 -6.61
N LEU A 88 22.27 7.65 -5.66
CA LEU A 88 21.74 8.55 -4.63
C LEU A 88 22.60 8.49 -3.37
N LYS A 89 22.94 9.67 -2.85
CA LYS A 89 23.53 9.80 -1.51
C LYS A 89 22.46 9.47 -0.44
N PRO A 90 22.85 9.05 0.77
CA PRO A 90 21.94 8.81 1.90
C PRO A 90 20.86 9.88 2.08
N SER A 91 21.24 11.16 2.15
CA SER A 91 20.30 12.28 2.27
C SER A 91 19.29 12.37 1.12
N GLN A 92 19.72 12.06 -0.10
CA GLN A 92 18.85 12.07 -1.27
C GLN A 92 17.87 10.90 -1.26
N LYS A 93 18.28 9.73 -0.75
CA LYS A 93 17.39 8.59 -0.56
C LYS A 93 16.31 8.91 0.48
N ARG A 94 16.68 9.58 1.58
CA ARG A 94 15.70 10.05 2.59
C ARG A 94 14.72 11.05 2.00
N ALA A 95 15.20 12.03 1.24
CA ALA A 95 14.32 13.00 0.55
C ALA A 95 13.40 12.32 -0.47
N LEU A 96 13.91 11.34 -1.21
CA LEU A 96 13.11 10.54 -2.14
C LEU A 96 12.04 9.73 -1.40
N ASN A 97 12.39 9.07 -0.29
CA ASN A 97 11.42 8.36 0.56
C ASN A 97 10.32 9.27 1.07
N TRP A 98 10.69 10.47 1.51
CA TRP A 98 9.74 11.47 1.95
C TRP A 98 8.78 11.86 0.83
N LYS A 99 9.30 12.12 -0.38
CA LYS A 99 8.48 12.46 -1.55
C LYS A 99 7.53 11.31 -1.93
N ILE A 100 8.01 10.07 -1.99
CA ILE A 100 7.19 8.88 -2.24
C ILE A 100 6.10 8.75 -1.16
N TYR A 101 6.48 8.89 0.11
CA TYR A 101 5.54 8.86 1.21
C TYR A 101 4.47 9.94 1.03
N VAL A 102 4.85 11.18 0.75
CA VAL A 102 3.96 12.32 0.49
C VAL A 102 2.95 12.00 -0.62
N GLU A 103 3.42 11.44 -1.74
CA GLU A 103 2.60 11.08 -2.90
C GLU A 103 1.70 9.86 -2.70
N SER A 104 2.04 8.98 -1.75
CA SER A 104 1.21 7.80 -1.49
C SER A 104 -0.23 8.18 -1.11
N ARG A 105 -1.18 7.41 -1.65
CA ARG A 105 -2.62 7.68 -1.51
C ARG A 105 -3.24 6.85 -0.40
N TRP A 106 -2.73 5.64 -0.18
CA TRP A 106 -3.24 4.73 0.83
C TRP A 106 -2.12 4.07 1.63
N ARG A 107 -2.49 3.65 2.84
CA ARG A 107 -1.69 2.79 3.71
C ARG A 107 -2.28 1.39 3.73
N ILE A 108 -1.39 0.42 3.87
CA ILE A 108 -1.72 -1.00 3.94
C ILE A 108 -1.74 -1.37 5.43
N ASP A 109 -2.92 -1.72 5.93
CA ASP A 109 -3.14 -2.15 7.31
C ASP A 109 -3.09 -3.67 7.36
N LYS A 110 -1.91 -4.21 7.69
CA LYS A 110 -1.67 -5.66 7.74
C LYS A 110 -2.41 -6.32 8.90
N ASP A 111 -2.61 -5.61 10.01
CA ASP A 111 -3.27 -6.15 11.20
C ASP A 111 -4.78 -6.30 10.96
N CYS A 112 -5.38 -5.35 10.25
CA CYS A 112 -6.81 -5.39 9.92
C CYS A 112 -7.12 -6.03 8.56
N ASN A 113 -6.11 -6.53 7.83
CA ASN A 113 -6.25 -6.99 6.43
C ASN A 113 -7.01 -5.99 5.55
N ALA A 114 -6.71 -4.71 5.72
CA ALA A 114 -7.45 -3.60 5.12
C ALA A 114 -6.54 -2.60 4.41
N VAL A 115 -7.13 -1.82 3.52
CA VAL A 115 -6.48 -0.64 2.92
C VAL A 115 -7.17 0.60 3.44
N ARG A 116 -6.40 1.59 3.87
CA ARG A 116 -6.93 2.85 4.40
C ARG A 116 -6.40 4.02 3.60
N ALA A 117 -7.23 5.04 3.40
CA ALA A 117 -6.75 6.31 2.86
C ALA A 117 -5.62 6.83 3.74
N LYS A 118 -4.58 7.41 3.13
CA LYS A 118 -3.49 8.02 3.90
C LYS A 118 -4.03 9.11 4.84
N LYS A 119 -5.02 9.85 4.38
CA LYS A 119 -5.75 10.88 5.14
C LYS A 119 -6.72 10.33 6.20
N CYS A 120 -6.94 9.02 6.28
CA CYS A 120 -7.83 8.44 7.28
C CYS A 120 -7.27 8.65 8.69
N THR A 121 -8.02 9.32 9.56
CA THR A 121 -7.67 9.60 10.96
C THR A 121 -7.83 8.39 11.89
N GLY A 122 -8.29 7.26 11.36
CA GLY A 122 -8.56 6.05 12.14
C GLY A 122 -9.99 5.96 12.68
N TYR A 123 -10.80 7.00 12.51
CA TYR A 123 -12.18 7.04 12.97
C TYR A 123 -13.16 7.27 11.83
N SER A 124 -14.40 6.82 12.00
CA SER A 124 -15.53 7.06 11.12
C SER A 124 -16.63 7.85 11.84
N ASP A 125 -17.47 8.53 11.06
CA ASP A 125 -18.65 9.22 11.57
C ASP A 125 -19.57 8.25 12.32
N SER A 126 -20.36 8.79 13.26
CA SER A 126 -21.36 8.02 13.99
C SER A 126 -22.29 7.26 13.03
N GLY A 127 -22.35 5.94 13.17
CA GLY A 127 -23.19 5.06 12.35
C GLY A 127 -22.49 4.46 11.12
N LYS A 128 -21.32 4.97 10.71
CA LYS A 128 -20.55 4.42 9.60
C LYS A 128 -19.41 3.51 10.09
N THR A 129 -19.14 2.44 9.36
CA THR A 129 -17.99 1.54 9.59
C THR A 129 -16.71 2.02 8.90
N ILE A 130 -16.85 2.84 7.87
CA ILE A 130 -15.75 3.35 7.04
C ILE A 130 -15.88 4.87 6.95
N CYS A 131 -14.75 5.58 7.08
CA CYS A 131 -14.71 7.03 6.91
C CYS A 131 -14.82 7.42 5.43
N HIS A 132 -15.18 8.68 5.17
CA HIS A 132 -15.37 9.17 3.80
C HIS A 132 -14.12 8.98 2.93
N GLU A 133 -12.93 9.26 3.45
CA GLU A 133 -11.66 9.14 2.73
C GLU A 133 -11.40 7.69 2.29
N CYS A 134 -11.58 6.72 3.21
CA CYS A 134 -11.44 5.31 2.87
C CYS A 134 -12.51 4.86 1.88
N TYR A 135 -13.74 5.35 2.00
CA TYR A 135 -14.80 5.02 1.05
C TYR A 135 -14.47 5.54 -0.37
N THR A 136 -13.95 6.76 -0.50
CA THR A 136 -13.58 7.33 -1.81
C THR A 136 -12.46 6.55 -2.52
N LEU A 137 -11.56 5.89 -1.78
CA LEU A 137 -10.53 5.03 -2.37
C LEU A 137 -11.11 3.89 -3.22
N LYS A 138 -12.34 3.45 -2.94
CA LYS A 138 -13.00 2.39 -3.71
C LYS A 138 -13.12 2.76 -5.20
N TYR A 139 -13.24 4.06 -5.48
CA TYR A 139 -13.40 4.58 -6.83
C TYR A 139 -12.08 5.07 -7.43
N ASP A 140 -10.96 4.94 -6.70
CA ASP A 140 -9.64 5.29 -7.24
C ASP A 140 -9.22 4.22 -8.28
N PRO A 141 -9.01 4.62 -9.55
CA PRO A 141 -8.73 3.68 -10.62
C PRO A 141 -7.37 2.97 -10.44
N ILE A 142 -6.42 3.61 -9.77
CA ILE A 142 -5.11 3.01 -9.45
C ILE A 142 -5.32 1.92 -8.42
N SER A 143 -6.08 2.18 -7.36
CA SER A 143 -6.44 1.19 -6.34
C SER A 143 -7.15 -0.01 -6.96
N ALA A 144 -8.19 0.22 -7.77
CA ALA A 144 -8.95 -0.84 -8.42
C ALA A 144 -8.07 -1.72 -9.32
N HIS A 145 -7.23 -1.12 -10.16
CA HIS A 145 -6.28 -1.84 -11.00
C HIS A 145 -5.34 -2.71 -10.15
N ARG A 146 -4.78 -2.16 -9.07
CA ARG A 146 -3.87 -2.91 -8.19
C ARG A 146 -4.52 -4.14 -7.58
N LEU A 147 -5.76 -4.06 -7.15
CA LEU A 147 -6.45 -5.22 -6.57
C LEU A 147 -6.60 -6.39 -7.55
N THR A 148 -6.63 -6.11 -8.86
CA THR A 148 -6.78 -7.15 -9.90
C THR A 148 -5.48 -7.88 -10.28
N ILE A 149 -4.31 -7.35 -9.90
CA ILE A 149 -3.03 -7.96 -10.27
C ILE A 149 -2.87 -9.32 -9.56
N PRO A 150 -2.71 -10.45 -10.27
CA PRO A 150 -2.52 -11.73 -9.63
C PRO A 150 -1.20 -11.77 -8.86
N LYS A 151 -1.16 -12.54 -7.76
CA LYS A 151 0.11 -12.86 -7.10
C LYS A 151 0.99 -13.62 -8.10
N SER A 152 2.25 -13.21 -8.25
CA SER A 152 3.18 -13.91 -9.13
C SER A 152 3.32 -15.37 -8.69
N ALA A 153 3.34 -16.28 -9.66
CA ALA A 153 3.52 -17.69 -9.37
C ALA A 153 4.87 -17.92 -8.64
N PRO A 154 4.97 -18.89 -7.73
CA PRO A 154 6.21 -19.12 -6.97
C PRO A 154 7.45 -19.33 -7.85
N LYS A 155 7.24 -19.96 -9.00
CA LYS A 155 8.25 -20.21 -10.04
C LYS A 155 8.83 -18.93 -10.68
N ASN A 156 8.08 -17.82 -10.61
CA ASN A 156 8.47 -16.51 -11.14
C ASN A 156 9.05 -15.58 -10.05
N LEU A 157 9.13 -16.03 -8.79
CA LEU A 157 9.73 -15.28 -7.67
C LEU A 157 11.27 -15.31 -7.66
N LYS A 158 11.92 -15.75 -8.76
CA LYS A 158 13.39 -15.97 -8.85
C LYS A 158 14.26 -14.76 -8.45
N PHE A 159 13.70 -13.55 -8.40
CA PHE A 159 14.41 -12.32 -8.04
C PHE A 159 13.93 -11.63 -6.76
N THR A 160 13.02 -12.24 -6.00
CA THR A 160 12.64 -11.71 -4.68
C THR A 160 13.56 -12.34 -3.62
N PRO A 161 14.37 -11.56 -2.88
CA PRO A 161 15.28 -12.12 -1.89
C PRO A 161 14.52 -13.00 -0.87
N LYS A 162 15.01 -14.23 -0.63
CA LYS A 162 14.40 -15.20 0.31
C LYS A 162 14.15 -14.63 1.70
N PHE A 163 14.97 -13.67 2.12
CA PHE A 163 14.83 -12.87 3.34
C PHE A 163 13.41 -12.36 3.59
N TYR A 164 12.67 -11.97 2.53
CA TYR A 164 11.30 -11.46 2.65
C TYR A 164 10.23 -12.55 2.86
N PHE A 165 10.55 -13.82 2.63
CA PHE A 165 9.66 -14.96 2.90
C PHE A 165 10.00 -15.67 4.21
N GLU A 166 11.23 -15.54 4.68
CA GLU A 166 11.74 -16.25 5.85
C GLU A 166 11.61 -15.46 7.15
N ASN A 167 11.51 -14.12 7.09
CA ASN A 167 11.28 -13.28 8.26
C ASN A 167 9.82 -13.18 8.70
N ASN A 168 9.13 -14.32 8.79
CA ASN A 168 7.96 -14.39 9.66
C ASN A 168 8.51 -14.63 11.08
N SER A 169 8.45 -13.62 11.96
CA SER A 169 8.90 -13.75 13.35
C SER A 169 8.21 -14.93 14.07
N LEU A 170 7.04 -15.36 13.60
CA LEU A 170 6.32 -16.55 14.07
C LEU A 170 6.96 -17.88 13.68
N LYS A 171 7.76 -17.97 12.61
CA LYS A 171 8.39 -19.24 12.20
C LYS A 171 9.39 -19.76 13.23
N LYS A 172 10.03 -18.87 14.00
CA LYS A 172 10.95 -19.26 15.09
C LYS A 172 10.22 -19.94 16.26
N TYR A 173 8.92 -19.69 16.43
CA TYR A 173 8.12 -20.23 17.53
C TYR A 173 7.23 -21.40 17.11
N LEU A 174 7.18 -21.72 15.81
CA LEU A 174 6.39 -22.83 15.24
C LEU A 174 7.25 -24.03 14.83
N GLN A 175 8.56 -24.00 15.12
CA GLN A 175 9.44 -25.16 15.03
C GLN A 175 9.52 -25.83 16.40
N ASN A 176 8.47 -26.56 16.75
CA ASN A 176 8.52 -27.61 17.77
C ASN A 176 8.28 -28.95 17.09
#